data_AF-X1CZS6-F1
#
_entry.id   AF-X1CZS6-F1
#
_cell.length_a   1.000
_cell.length_b   1.000
_cell.length_c   1.000
_cell.angle_alpha   90.00
_cell.angle_beta   90.00
_cell.angle_gamma   90.00
#
_symmetry.space_group_name_H-M   'P 1'
#
loop_
_entity.id
_entity.type
_entity.pdbx_description
1 polymer ?
#
loop_
_entity_poly.entity_id
_entity_poly.type
_entity_poly.pdbx_seq_one_letter_code
_entity_poly.pdbx_strand_id
1 'polypeptide(L)'
;YPSVQQRFDVLPNELERETAYLRHNIKATRFAFGLSDVEVKEFPAGGSLTPEALRRARGTLENIRLWDWRALKPTYQEIQGLRTYYRFNGVDIDRYHVDGRYRQVSVAVRELEQSLLQEKSRTWVNLHLFYTHGYGLCMSPVNAVTDSGMPELWVRDIPPRATVPIAVPNPAVYFGESTRNYVFVRTEQEEFDYPLKGENVYTQYKGRAGVAVDSLARRMLFAYYFGDFNILLADSFTSET
;
A
#
# COMPACT_ATOMS: atom_id res chain seq x y z
N TYR A 1 3.30 -29.77 31.48
CA TYR A 1 3.63 -29.19 32.79
C TYR A 1 3.62 -27.66 32.81
N PRO A 2 4.13 -26.92 31.80
CA PRO A 2 4.14 -25.44 31.82
C PRO A 2 2.75 -24.80 31.97
N SER A 3 1.75 -25.35 31.29
CA SER A 3 0.37 -24.85 31.32
C SER A 3 -0.36 -25.08 32.65
N VAL A 4 0.04 -26.09 33.42
CA VAL A 4 -0.54 -26.39 34.73
C VAL A 4 0.06 -25.46 35.79
N GLN A 5 1.38 -25.28 35.78
CA GLN A 5 2.06 -24.36 36.68
C GLN A 5 1.68 -22.89 36.41
N GLN A 6 1.53 -22.49 35.15
CA GLN A 6 0.99 -21.16 34.81
C GLN A 6 -0.40 -20.96 35.42
N ARG A 7 -1.28 -21.97 35.32
CA ARG A 7 -2.69 -21.83 35.70
C ARG A 7 -2.94 -21.84 37.20
N PHE A 8 -2.15 -22.58 37.97
CA PHE A 8 -2.39 -22.81 39.40
C PHE A 8 -1.38 -22.11 40.32
N ASP A 9 -0.17 -21.76 39.85
CA ASP A 9 0.86 -21.11 40.68
C ASP A 9 1.18 -19.67 40.23
N VAL A 10 1.15 -19.40 38.91
CA VAL A 10 1.50 -18.08 38.36
C VAL A 10 0.28 -17.17 38.29
N LEU A 11 -0.78 -17.52 37.55
CA LEU A 11 -1.97 -16.66 37.39
C LEU A 11 -2.57 -16.15 38.71
N PRO A 12 -2.64 -16.93 39.80
CA PRO A 12 -3.18 -16.42 41.07
C PRO A 12 -2.31 -15.36 41.75
N ASN A 13 -1.01 -15.31 41.47
CA ASN A 13 -0.06 -14.35 42.04
C ASN A 13 0.96 -13.87 40.98
N GLU A 14 0.41 -13.49 39.81
CA GLU A 14 1.16 -13.27 38.57
C GLU A 14 2.14 -12.11 38.70
N LEU A 15 1.70 -11.02 39.35
CA LEU A 15 2.54 -9.85 39.60
C LEU A 15 3.81 -10.22 40.36
N GLU A 16 3.72 -10.97 41.46
CA GLU A 16 4.89 -11.34 42.27
C GLU A 16 5.80 -12.34 41.52
N ARG A 17 5.20 -13.33 40.84
CA ARG A 17 5.93 -14.38 40.14
C ARG A 17 6.60 -13.92 38.85
N GLU A 18 5.99 -12.99 38.11
CA GLU A 18 6.51 -12.51 36.82
C GLU A 18 7.37 -11.24 36.94
N THR A 19 7.25 -10.47 38.03
CA THR A 19 8.00 -9.19 38.20
C THR A 19 9.51 -9.34 37.95
N ALA A 20 10.14 -10.41 38.44
CA ALA A 20 11.57 -10.63 38.21
C ALA A 20 11.88 -10.82 36.72
N TYR A 21 11.10 -11.64 36.02
CA TYR A 21 11.28 -11.91 34.59
C TYR A 21 10.97 -10.68 33.73
N LEU A 22 9.94 -9.90 34.08
CA LEU A 22 9.63 -8.63 33.43
C LEU A 22 10.79 -7.62 33.59
N ARG A 23 11.38 -7.51 34.79
CA ARG A 23 12.57 -6.67 35.01
C ARG A 23 13.76 -7.12 34.16
N HIS A 24 14.01 -8.43 34.05
CA HIS A 24 15.06 -8.95 33.19
C HIS A 24 14.78 -8.64 31.71
N ASN A 25 13.54 -8.81 31.25
CA ASN A 25 13.14 -8.50 29.88
C ASN A 25 13.29 -7.00 29.56
N ILE A 26 12.83 -6.12 30.45
CA ILE A 26 13.00 -4.66 30.30
C ILE A 26 14.49 -4.31 30.26
N LYS A 27 15.31 -4.85 31.18
CA LYS A 27 16.75 -4.58 31.20
C LYS A 27 17.44 -5.07 29.92
N ALA A 28 17.12 -6.29 29.47
CA ALA A 28 17.69 -6.87 28.25
C ALA A 28 17.27 -6.07 27.01
N THR A 29 16.01 -5.67 26.92
CA THR A 29 15.49 -4.84 25.82
C THR A 29 16.16 -3.47 25.81
N ARG A 30 16.23 -2.80 26.97
CA ARG A 30 16.93 -1.51 27.07
C ARG A 30 18.40 -1.62 26.69
N PHE A 31 19.09 -2.67 27.11
CA PHE A 31 20.48 -2.92 26.71
C PHE A 31 20.60 -3.15 25.20
N ALA A 32 19.77 -4.02 24.62
CA ALA A 32 19.80 -4.36 23.19
C ALA A 32 19.54 -3.14 22.30
N PHE A 33 18.64 -2.23 22.72
CA PHE A 33 18.34 -0.99 22.01
C PHE A 33 19.23 0.19 22.41
N GLY A 34 20.25 -0.01 23.26
CA GLY A 34 21.16 1.07 23.72
C GLY A 34 20.48 2.14 24.57
N LEU A 35 19.34 1.83 25.20
CA LEU A 35 18.55 2.76 26.03
C LEU A 35 19.02 2.84 27.49
N SER A 36 20.16 2.20 27.82
CA SER A 36 20.76 2.26 29.15
C SER A 36 21.38 3.62 29.45
N ASP A 37 21.92 4.29 28.43
CA ASP A 37 22.70 5.53 28.54
C ASP A 37 22.08 6.68 27.73
N VAL A 38 20.77 6.91 27.94
CA VAL A 38 20.05 8.00 27.25
C VAL A 38 20.19 9.30 28.04
N GLU A 39 20.68 10.35 27.39
CA GLU A 39 20.66 11.71 27.93
C GLU A 39 19.24 12.28 27.81
N VAL A 40 18.55 12.41 28.95
CA VAL A 40 17.24 13.07 29.01
C VAL A 40 17.47 14.58 29.06
N LYS A 41 17.07 15.28 28.00
CA LYS A 41 17.07 16.75 27.95
C LYS A 41 15.65 17.25 28.11
N GLU A 42 15.45 18.19 29.02
CA GLU A 42 14.22 18.96 29.02
C GLU A 42 14.14 19.77 27.72
N PHE A 43 13.02 19.63 27.01
CA PHE A 43 12.69 20.46 25.86
C PHE A 43 11.69 21.51 26.33
N PRO A 44 12.14 22.70 26.78
CA PRO A 44 11.24 23.76 27.17
C PRO A 44 10.48 24.23 25.93
N ALA A 45 9.20 23.85 25.84
CA ALA A 45 8.28 24.39 24.84
C ALA A 45 7.98 25.86 25.20
N GLY A 46 8.93 26.76 24.92
CA GLY A 46 8.91 28.13 25.40
C GLY A 46 9.69 29.06 24.49
N GLY A 47 9.12 29.38 23.33
CA GLY A 47 9.58 30.44 22.46
C GLY A 47 8.40 31.32 22.03
N SER A 48 8.60 32.62 21.91
CA SER A 48 7.60 33.50 21.31
C SER A 48 7.57 33.30 19.79
N LEU A 49 6.39 33.02 19.25
CA LEU A 49 6.19 32.85 17.81
C LEU A 49 6.29 34.24 17.14
N THR A 50 7.43 34.52 16.50
CA THR A 50 7.65 35.77 15.76
C THR A 50 7.49 35.54 14.25
N PRO A 51 7.10 36.57 13.47
CA PRO A 51 7.06 36.47 12.01
C PRO A 51 8.41 36.04 11.38
N GLU A 52 9.53 36.47 11.97
CA GLU A 52 10.88 36.06 11.56
C GLU A 52 11.13 34.57 11.83
N ALA A 53 10.69 34.06 12.98
CA ALA A 53 10.79 32.64 13.30
C ALA A 53 9.97 31.78 12.32
N LEU A 54 8.75 32.20 11.97
CA LEU A 54 7.92 31.51 10.99
C LEU A 54 8.56 31.50 9.59
N ARG A 55 9.15 32.63 9.17
CA ARG A 55 9.88 32.72 7.89
C ARG A 55 11.07 31.77 7.85
N ARG A 56 11.84 31.64 8.95
CA ARG A 56 12.95 30.67 9.04
C ARG A 56 12.46 29.23 9.11
N ALA A 57 11.30 28.97 9.69
CA ALA A 57 10.71 27.64 9.84
C ALA A 57 9.84 27.20 8.64
N ARG A 58 9.94 27.87 7.48
CA ARG A 58 9.12 27.58 6.30
C ARG A 58 9.14 26.11 5.90
N GLY A 59 10.32 25.48 5.89
CA GLY A 59 10.44 24.06 5.58
C GLY A 59 9.70 23.16 6.57
N THR A 60 9.64 23.52 7.86
CA THR A 60 8.84 22.80 8.86
C THR A 60 7.35 23.02 8.61
N LEU A 61 6.91 24.25 8.36
CA LEU A 61 5.49 24.57 8.11
C LEU A 61 4.97 23.92 6.82
N GLU A 62 5.80 23.81 5.80
CA GLU A 62 5.45 23.16 4.52
C GLU A 62 5.34 21.62 4.63
N ASN A 63 5.81 21.04 5.76
CA ASN A 63 5.94 19.59 5.97
C ASN A 63 5.36 19.09 7.30
N ILE A 64 4.77 19.99 8.10
CA ILE A 64 4.15 19.62 9.36
C ILE A 64 2.94 18.74 9.06
N ARG A 65 2.98 17.50 9.57
CA ARG A 65 1.95 16.51 9.28
C ARG A 65 0.72 16.78 10.13
N LEU A 66 -0.34 17.26 9.49
CA LEU A 66 -1.66 17.42 10.08
C LEU A 66 -2.45 16.10 10.03
N TRP A 67 -2.20 15.28 9.01
CA TRP A 67 -2.93 14.04 8.77
C TRP A 67 -2.31 12.82 9.46
N ASP A 68 -3.12 12.05 10.19
CA ASP A 68 -2.76 10.69 10.58
C ASP A 68 -3.03 9.71 9.42
N TRP A 69 -2.04 8.91 9.07
CA TRP A 69 -2.12 7.96 7.95
C TRP A 69 -3.21 6.90 8.15
N ARG A 70 -3.51 6.51 9.40
CA ARG A 70 -4.57 5.55 9.72
C ARG A 70 -5.95 6.13 9.45
N ALA A 71 -6.12 7.43 9.68
CA ALA A 71 -7.35 8.15 9.36
C ALA A 71 -7.49 8.43 7.87
N LEU A 72 -6.38 8.70 7.15
CA LEU A 72 -6.42 8.95 5.71
C LEU A 72 -6.82 7.73 4.88
N LYS A 73 -6.43 6.52 5.29
CA LYS A 73 -6.76 5.30 4.54
C LYS A 73 -8.26 5.15 4.24
N PRO A 74 -9.17 5.13 5.24
CA PRO A 74 -10.60 5.03 4.97
C PRO A 74 -11.12 6.23 4.19
N THR A 75 -10.61 7.44 4.44
CA THR A 75 -10.99 8.63 3.67
C THR A 75 -10.66 8.46 2.18
N TYR A 76 -9.43 8.06 1.85
CA TYR A 76 -9.04 7.79 0.46
C TYR A 76 -9.88 6.69 -0.17
N GLN A 77 -10.18 5.62 0.57
CA GLN A 77 -11.06 4.56 0.08
C GLN A 77 -12.44 5.11 -0.29
N GLU A 78 -13.01 5.99 0.53
CA GLU A 78 -14.31 6.59 0.29
C GLU A 78 -14.31 7.52 -0.93
N ILE A 79 -13.38 8.47 -0.99
CA ILE A 79 -13.41 9.50 -2.04
C ILE A 79 -12.71 9.10 -3.33
N GLN A 80 -11.88 8.06 -3.32
CA GLN A 80 -10.99 7.71 -4.43
C GLN A 80 -10.92 6.20 -4.73
N GLY A 81 -11.71 5.37 -4.04
CA GLY A 81 -11.87 3.96 -4.39
C GLY A 81 -12.48 3.81 -5.78
N LEU A 82 -13.50 4.62 -6.12
CA LEU A 82 -14.17 4.75 -7.43
C LEU A 82 -14.85 3.48 -7.98
N ARG A 83 -14.39 2.28 -7.60
CA ARG A 83 -14.93 0.96 -7.92
C ARG A 83 -14.78 0.06 -6.70
N THR A 84 -15.65 -0.94 -6.59
CA THR A 84 -15.71 -1.85 -5.43
C THR A 84 -14.49 -2.77 -5.32
N TYR A 85 -13.85 -3.09 -6.44
CA TYR A 85 -12.67 -3.95 -6.50
C TYR A 85 -11.35 -3.20 -6.32
N TYR A 86 -11.38 -1.88 -6.19
CA TYR A 86 -10.19 -1.10 -5.89
C TYR A 86 -10.06 -0.83 -4.41
N ARG A 87 -8.85 -1.02 -3.90
CA ARG A 87 -8.54 -0.89 -2.48
C ARG A 87 -7.24 -0.14 -2.26
N PHE A 88 -7.19 0.66 -1.19
CA PHE A 88 -5.95 1.16 -0.62
C PHE A 88 -5.55 0.31 0.58
N ASN A 89 -4.40 -0.35 0.52
CA ASN A 89 -3.91 -1.20 1.60
C ASN A 89 -3.28 -0.41 2.75
N GLY A 90 -2.59 0.68 2.40
CA GLY A 90 -1.95 1.60 3.33
C GLY A 90 -1.92 3.01 2.79
N VAL A 91 -1.52 3.93 3.66
CA VAL A 91 -1.12 5.29 3.29
C VAL A 91 0.28 5.48 3.85
N ASP A 92 1.23 5.72 2.97
CA ASP A 92 2.62 5.93 3.34
C ASP A 92 2.93 7.42 3.36
N ILE A 93 3.90 7.77 4.21
CA ILE A 93 4.41 9.14 4.30
C ILE A 93 5.76 9.17 3.62
N ASP A 94 5.85 9.96 2.56
CA ASP A 94 7.03 10.04 1.71
C ASP A 94 7.37 11.49 1.37
N ARG A 95 8.47 11.74 0.68
CA ARG A 95 8.98 13.08 0.37
C ARG A 95 9.44 13.20 -1.07
N TYR A 96 8.95 14.25 -1.74
CA TYR A 96 9.24 14.54 -3.14
C TYR A 96 9.63 16.00 -3.32
N HIS A 97 10.34 16.29 -4.41
CA HIS A 97 10.53 17.67 -4.86
C HIS A 97 9.35 18.06 -5.75
N VAL A 98 8.56 19.04 -5.30
CA VAL A 98 7.40 19.58 -6.01
C VAL A 98 7.61 21.07 -6.17
N ASP A 99 7.58 21.58 -7.40
CA ASP A 99 7.89 22.99 -7.72
C ASP A 99 9.24 23.45 -7.14
N GLY A 100 10.26 22.57 -7.18
CA GLY A 100 11.58 22.85 -6.63
C GLY A 100 11.65 22.88 -5.09
N ARG A 101 10.57 22.53 -4.38
CA ARG A 101 10.53 22.48 -2.91
C ARG A 101 10.41 21.06 -2.41
N TYR A 102 11.08 20.76 -1.31
CA TYR A 102 10.98 19.47 -0.65
C TYR A 102 9.69 19.38 0.16
N ARG A 103 8.77 18.52 -0.29
CA ARG A 103 7.42 18.36 0.25
C ARG A 103 7.19 16.94 0.72
N GLN A 104 6.68 16.83 1.93
CA GLN A 104 6.21 15.61 2.55
C GLN A 104 4.76 15.41 2.12
N VAL A 105 4.48 14.20 1.63
CA VAL A 105 3.18 13.81 1.09
C VAL A 105 2.73 12.52 1.74
N SER A 106 1.42 12.36 1.79
CA SER A 106 0.78 11.07 1.97
C SER A 106 0.53 10.48 0.59
N VAL A 107 0.93 9.22 0.39
CA VAL A 107 0.75 8.50 -0.88
C VAL A 107 0.09 7.15 -0.61
N ALA A 108 -0.81 6.73 -1.48
CA ALA A 108 -1.46 5.44 -1.39
C ALA A 108 -1.69 4.88 -2.79
N VAL A 109 -1.29 3.63 -2.99
CA VAL A 109 -1.45 2.93 -4.27
C VAL A 109 -2.84 2.32 -4.35
N ARG A 110 -3.52 2.51 -5.48
CA ARG A 110 -4.83 1.92 -5.73
C ARG A 110 -4.65 0.53 -6.32
N GLU A 111 -4.80 -0.47 -5.47
CA GLU A 111 -4.61 -1.87 -5.85
C GLU A 111 -5.93 -2.54 -6.22
N LEU A 112 -5.81 -3.58 -7.04
CA LEU A 112 -6.93 -4.46 -7.41
C LEU A 112 -7.03 -5.60 -6.40
N GLU A 113 -8.21 -5.74 -5.81
CA GLU A 113 -8.54 -6.84 -4.90
C GLU A 113 -9.59 -7.74 -5.56
N GLN A 114 -9.12 -8.81 -6.22
CA GLN A 114 -9.97 -9.72 -7.00
C GLN A 114 -11.06 -10.40 -6.17
N SER A 115 -10.85 -10.55 -4.85
CA SER A 115 -11.85 -11.12 -3.93
C SER A 115 -13.13 -10.26 -3.82
N LEU A 116 -13.04 -8.96 -4.13
CA LEU A 116 -14.14 -7.99 -4.13
C LEU A 116 -14.87 -7.89 -5.48
N LEU A 117 -14.44 -8.64 -6.49
CA LEU A 117 -15.21 -8.80 -7.72
C LEU A 117 -16.54 -9.51 -7.42
N GLN A 118 -17.58 -9.18 -8.17
CA GLN A 118 -18.85 -9.89 -8.09
C GLN A 118 -18.62 -11.38 -8.37
N GLU A 119 -19.34 -12.25 -7.66
CA GLU A 119 -19.12 -13.70 -7.73
C GLU A 119 -19.18 -14.25 -9.15
N LYS A 120 -20.18 -13.84 -9.94
CA LYS A 120 -20.32 -14.18 -11.36
C LYS A 120 -19.15 -13.72 -12.25
N SER A 121 -18.37 -12.77 -11.79
CA SER A 121 -17.22 -12.20 -12.49
C SER A 121 -15.89 -12.80 -12.05
N ARG A 122 -15.88 -13.70 -11.07
CA ARG A 122 -14.68 -14.43 -10.62
C ARG A 122 -14.45 -15.72 -11.44
N THR A 123 -14.51 -15.60 -12.77
CA THR A 123 -14.14 -16.69 -13.69
C THR A 123 -12.62 -16.78 -13.80
N TRP A 124 -12.10 -17.94 -14.22
CA TRP A 124 -10.65 -18.13 -14.39
C TRP A 124 -10.04 -17.08 -15.33
N VAL A 125 -10.67 -16.85 -16.49
CA VAL A 125 -10.24 -15.80 -17.44
C VAL A 125 -10.21 -14.42 -16.77
N ASN A 126 -11.23 -14.08 -15.98
CA ASN A 126 -11.27 -12.78 -15.34
C ASN A 126 -10.19 -12.61 -14.28
N LEU A 127 -9.92 -13.65 -13.49
CA LEU A 127 -8.94 -13.60 -12.40
C LEU A 127 -7.50 -13.66 -12.90
N HIS A 128 -7.24 -14.37 -14.00
CA HIS A 128 -5.88 -14.64 -14.44
C HIS A 128 -5.46 -13.89 -15.71
N LEU A 129 -6.40 -13.40 -16.54
CA LEU A 129 -6.10 -12.76 -17.82
C LEU A 129 -6.65 -11.33 -17.95
N PHE A 130 -7.78 -11.04 -17.30
CA PHE A 130 -8.47 -9.76 -17.48
C PHE A 130 -8.17 -8.76 -16.36
N TYR A 131 -8.49 -9.10 -15.11
CA TYR A 131 -8.23 -8.24 -13.94
C TYR A 131 -6.85 -8.57 -13.36
N THR A 132 -5.80 -8.11 -14.02
CA THR A 132 -4.41 -8.49 -13.71
C THR A 132 -3.67 -7.53 -12.80
N HIS A 133 -4.09 -6.26 -12.73
CA HIS A 133 -3.35 -5.20 -12.04
C HIS A 133 -4.27 -4.16 -11.40
N GLY A 134 -3.73 -3.45 -10.39
CA GLY A 134 -4.32 -2.22 -9.85
C GLY A 134 -4.01 -1.02 -10.74
N TYR A 135 -4.61 0.14 -10.45
CA TYR A 135 -4.45 1.30 -11.33
C TYR A 135 -4.43 2.64 -10.59
N GLY A 136 -3.26 3.26 -10.61
CA GLY A 136 -3.02 4.61 -10.12
C GLY A 136 -2.73 4.71 -8.64
N LEU A 137 -2.72 5.94 -8.16
CA LEU A 137 -2.42 6.28 -6.77
C LEU A 137 -3.15 7.56 -6.37
N CYS A 138 -3.27 7.76 -5.07
CA CYS A 138 -3.69 9.01 -4.48
C CYS A 138 -2.53 9.65 -3.74
N MET A 139 -2.42 10.97 -3.85
CA MET A 139 -1.39 11.74 -3.17
C MET A 139 -1.99 13.02 -2.59
N SER A 140 -1.69 13.34 -1.35
CA SER A 140 -1.99 14.62 -0.72
C SER A 140 -0.77 15.19 -0.01
N PRO A 141 -0.57 16.52 0.04
CA PRO A 141 0.39 17.08 0.97
C PRO A 141 -0.05 16.77 2.41
N VAL A 142 0.91 16.58 3.30
CA VAL A 142 0.59 16.25 4.70
C VAL A 142 0.05 17.42 5.50
N ASN A 143 0.16 18.64 4.97
CA ASN A 143 -0.07 19.89 5.68
C ASN A 143 -1.22 20.75 5.11
N ALA A 144 -2.04 20.21 4.21
CA ALA A 144 -3.16 20.95 3.61
C ALA A 144 -4.49 20.22 3.77
N VAL A 145 -5.54 21.02 3.87
CA VAL A 145 -6.94 20.61 4.05
C VAL A 145 -7.80 21.44 3.10
N THR A 146 -8.88 20.86 2.59
CA THR A 146 -9.91 21.60 1.87
C THR A 146 -10.81 22.37 2.84
N ASP A 147 -11.65 23.28 2.33
CA ASP A 147 -12.64 24.00 3.15
C ASP A 147 -13.65 23.07 3.85
N SER A 148 -13.87 21.88 3.28
CA SER A 148 -14.71 20.83 3.86
C SER A 148 -14.00 19.97 4.90
N GLY A 149 -12.73 20.26 5.22
CA GLY A 149 -11.92 19.51 6.17
C GLY A 149 -11.43 18.15 5.63
N MET A 150 -11.36 17.98 4.31
CA MET A 150 -10.86 16.77 3.65
C MET A 150 -9.39 16.95 3.22
N PRO A 151 -8.64 15.87 2.98
CA PRO A 151 -7.30 15.98 2.41
C PRO A 151 -7.35 16.62 1.02
N GLU A 152 -6.50 17.63 0.79
CA GLU A 152 -6.29 18.17 -0.54
C GLU A 152 -5.58 17.14 -1.43
N LEU A 153 -6.17 16.73 -2.55
CA LEU A 153 -5.56 15.71 -3.40
C LEU A 153 -4.74 16.35 -4.53
N TRP A 154 -3.44 16.07 -4.54
CA TRP A 154 -2.50 16.41 -5.61
C TRP A 154 -2.53 15.42 -6.77
N VAL A 155 -2.68 14.13 -6.48
CA VAL A 155 -2.90 13.08 -7.50
C VAL A 155 -4.18 12.33 -7.16
N ARG A 156 -5.09 12.22 -8.13
CA ARG A 156 -6.43 11.64 -7.94
C ARG A 156 -7.04 11.12 -9.23
N ASP A 157 -8.19 10.47 -9.10
CA ASP A 157 -9.07 9.97 -10.16
C ASP A 157 -8.49 8.78 -10.94
N ILE A 158 -9.28 8.34 -11.92
CA ILE A 158 -8.95 7.30 -12.88
C ILE A 158 -9.39 7.79 -14.28
N PRO A 159 -8.47 7.97 -15.24
CA PRO A 159 -7.02 7.86 -15.06
C PRO A 159 -6.46 8.94 -14.11
N PRO A 160 -5.31 8.69 -13.43
CA PRO A 160 -4.74 9.64 -12.50
C PRO A 160 -4.47 11.01 -13.12
N ARG A 161 -4.90 12.06 -12.43
CA ARG A 161 -4.67 13.46 -12.75
C ARG A 161 -3.88 14.09 -11.63
N ALA A 162 -2.84 14.85 -12.00
CA ALA A 162 -2.02 15.61 -11.07
C ALA A 162 -2.33 17.11 -11.17
N THR A 163 -2.47 17.79 -10.03
CA THR A 163 -2.58 19.26 -9.95
C THR A 163 -1.23 19.96 -9.73
N VAL A 164 -0.19 19.16 -9.48
CA VAL A 164 1.20 19.56 -9.27
C VAL A 164 2.09 18.89 -10.33
N PRO A 165 3.34 19.34 -10.59
CA PRO A 165 4.21 18.75 -11.61
C PRO A 165 4.80 17.39 -11.19
N ILE A 166 3.93 16.42 -10.90
CA ILE A 166 4.24 15.03 -10.66
C ILE A 166 3.67 14.22 -11.82
N ALA A 167 4.56 13.56 -12.56
CA ALA A 167 4.16 12.70 -13.67
C ALA A 167 3.96 11.26 -13.18
N VAL A 168 2.84 10.65 -13.59
CA VAL A 168 2.57 9.22 -13.39
C VAL A 168 2.33 8.58 -14.77
N PRO A 169 3.40 8.38 -15.57
CA PRO A 169 3.26 8.00 -16.97
C PRO A 169 2.72 6.57 -17.16
N ASN A 170 3.04 5.66 -16.24
CA ASN A 170 2.46 4.32 -16.20
C ASN A 170 1.88 4.07 -14.80
N PRO A 171 0.56 4.25 -14.63
CA PRO A 171 -0.11 4.04 -13.35
C PRO A 171 -0.47 2.57 -13.07
N ALA A 172 -0.21 1.62 -13.97
CA ALA A 172 -0.56 0.22 -13.76
C ALA A 172 0.29 -0.45 -12.66
N VAL A 173 -0.38 -1.16 -11.75
CA VAL A 173 0.22 -1.76 -10.55
C VAL A 173 0.11 -3.28 -10.59
N TYR A 174 1.13 -3.91 -11.16
CA TYR A 174 1.20 -5.38 -11.26
C TYR A 174 1.77 -6.04 -9.99
N PHE A 175 2.55 -5.28 -9.21
CA PHE A 175 3.17 -5.75 -7.98
C PHE A 175 2.74 -4.83 -6.85
N GLY A 176 1.86 -5.32 -6.00
CA GLY A 176 1.34 -4.61 -4.84
C GLY A 176 1.12 -5.54 -3.65
N GLU A 177 0.62 -4.99 -2.55
CA GLU A 177 0.39 -5.70 -1.29
C GLU A 177 -0.86 -6.61 -1.32
N SER A 178 -1.83 -6.32 -2.19
CA SER A 178 -3.03 -7.12 -2.44
C SER A 178 -2.82 -8.19 -3.52
N THR A 179 -1.77 -8.10 -4.33
CA THR A 179 -1.52 -9.06 -5.42
C THR A 179 -1.01 -10.39 -4.84
N ARG A 180 -1.94 -11.31 -4.58
CA ARG A 180 -1.64 -12.65 -4.03
C ARG A 180 -1.76 -13.79 -5.04
N ASN A 181 -2.42 -13.53 -6.16
CA ASN A 181 -2.70 -14.52 -7.19
C ASN A 181 -1.69 -14.37 -8.34
N TYR A 182 -1.45 -15.48 -9.03
CA TYR A 182 -0.71 -15.46 -10.29
C TYR A 182 -1.64 -14.95 -11.40
N VAL A 183 -1.06 -14.24 -12.37
CA VAL A 183 -1.75 -13.73 -13.56
C VAL A 183 -0.88 -14.00 -14.77
N PHE A 184 -1.49 -14.11 -15.94
CA PHE A 184 -0.80 -14.17 -17.21
C PHE A 184 -1.02 -12.86 -17.94
N VAL A 185 0.03 -12.43 -18.61
CA VAL A 185 0.06 -11.18 -19.38
C VAL A 185 0.57 -11.50 -20.78
N ARG A 186 0.42 -10.57 -21.72
CA ARG A 186 0.79 -10.80 -23.14
C ARG A 186 0.11 -12.04 -23.72
N THR A 187 -1.15 -12.22 -23.36
CA THR A 187 -2.04 -13.23 -23.94
C THR A 187 -2.87 -12.58 -25.06
N GLU A 188 -3.57 -13.38 -25.85
CA GLU A 188 -4.54 -12.87 -26.84
C GLU A 188 -5.69 -12.10 -26.18
N GLN A 189 -6.00 -12.42 -24.92
CA GLN A 189 -6.94 -11.65 -24.13
C GLN A 189 -6.26 -10.37 -23.62
N GLU A 190 -6.83 -9.22 -23.97
CA GLU A 190 -6.39 -7.93 -23.41
C GLU A 190 -6.78 -7.81 -21.94
N GLU A 191 -5.92 -7.11 -21.19
CA GLU A 191 -6.06 -6.85 -19.77
C GLU A 191 -6.94 -5.62 -19.57
N PHE A 192 -7.82 -5.66 -18.57
CA PHE A 192 -8.58 -4.50 -18.16
C PHE A 192 -7.65 -3.46 -17.53
N ASP A 193 -7.65 -2.24 -18.06
CA ASP A 193 -6.83 -1.14 -17.57
C ASP A 193 -7.65 -0.27 -16.60
N TYR A 194 -8.69 0.39 -17.11
CA TYR A 194 -9.60 1.19 -16.29
C TYR A 194 -10.93 1.51 -16.98
N PRO A 195 -11.98 1.90 -16.23
CA PRO A 195 -13.25 2.27 -16.82
C PRO A 195 -13.26 3.75 -17.25
N LEU A 196 -13.78 4.05 -18.44
CA LEU A 196 -13.90 5.40 -19.00
C LEU A 196 -15.31 5.63 -19.56
N LYS A 197 -16.10 6.49 -18.90
CA LYS A 197 -17.43 6.97 -19.38
C LYS A 197 -18.39 5.89 -19.92
N GLY A 198 -18.41 4.71 -19.30
CA GLY A 198 -19.30 3.60 -19.68
C GLY A 198 -18.64 2.54 -20.56
N GLU A 199 -17.43 2.80 -21.03
CA GLU A 199 -16.57 1.83 -21.71
C GLU A 199 -15.41 1.40 -20.81
N ASN A 200 -14.74 0.32 -21.20
CA ASN A 200 -13.51 -0.14 -20.56
C ASN A 200 -12.34 0.16 -21.48
N VAL A 201 -11.25 0.64 -20.89
CA VAL A 201 -9.96 0.76 -21.55
C VAL A 201 -9.17 -0.50 -21.27
N TYR A 202 -8.46 -0.96 -22.28
CA TYR A 202 -7.67 -2.19 -22.25
C TYR A 202 -6.20 -1.88 -22.45
N THR A 203 -5.36 -2.79 -21.95
CA THR A 203 -3.92 -2.70 -22.07
C THR A 203 -3.31 -4.09 -22.21
N GLN A 204 -2.02 -4.10 -22.51
CA GLN A 204 -1.18 -5.28 -22.42
C GLN A 204 0.07 -4.91 -21.64
N TYR A 205 0.59 -5.85 -20.87
CA TYR A 205 1.78 -5.64 -20.07
C TYR A 205 3.02 -5.30 -20.91
N LYS A 206 3.49 -4.06 -20.75
CA LYS A 206 4.69 -3.51 -21.41
C LYS A 206 5.97 -3.68 -20.59
N GLY A 207 5.89 -4.21 -19.38
CA GLY A 207 7.05 -4.41 -18.52
C GLY A 207 7.91 -5.60 -18.95
N ARG A 208 9.01 -5.85 -18.22
CA ARG A 208 9.94 -6.97 -18.49
C ARG A 208 9.96 -8.04 -17.39
N ALA A 209 9.26 -7.80 -16.28
CA ALA A 209 9.22 -8.75 -15.18
C ALA A 209 8.21 -9.86 -15.48
N GLY A 210 8.52 -11.08 -15.05
CA GLY A 210 7.70 -12.26 -15.29
C GLY A 210 8.54 -13.48 -15.64
N VAL A 211 7.86 -14.61 -15.83
CA VAL A 211 8.47 -15.87 -16.30
C VAL A 211 7.66 -16.33 -17.50
N ALA A 212 8.33 -16.51 -18.65
CA ALA A 212 7.66 -16.88 -19.89
C ALA A 212 7.05 -18.29 -19.81
N VAL A 213 5.82 -18.43 -20.31
CA VAL A 213 5.00 -19.64 -20.38
C VAL A 213 4.71 -20.03 -21.85
N ASP A 214 5.72 -19.76 -22.68
CA ASP A 214 5.80 -19.97 -24.13
C ASP A 214 5.71 -21.43 -24.64
N SER A 215 5.74 -22.43 -23.76
CA SER A 215 5.91 -23.83 -24.14
C SER A 215 5.07 -24.77 -23.28
N LEU A 216 4.65 -25.89 -23.89
CA LEU A 216 3.81 -26.90 -23.21
C LEU A 216 4.47 -27.45 -21.94
N ALA A 217 5.79 -27.65 -21.94
CA ALA A 217 6.52 -28.12 -20.76
C ALA A 217 6.43 -27.12 -19.59
N ARG A 218 6.54 -25.81 -19.87
CA ARG A 218 6.38 -24.77 -18.85
C ARG A 218 4.94 -24.64 -18.40
N ARG A 219 3.97 -24.72 -19.32
CA ARG A 219 2.53 -24.75 -18.97
C ARG A 219 2.23 -25.92 -18.04
N MET A 220 2.75 -27.12 -18.31
CA MET A 220 2.60 -28.29 -17.42
C MET A 220 3.23 -28.08 -16.05
N LEU A 221 4.43 -27.49 -15.99
CA LEU A 221 5.09 -27.19 -14.73
C LEU A 221 4.27 -26.20 -13.88
N PHE A 222 3.79 -25.11 -14.46
CA PHE A 222 2.98 -24.13 -13.76
C PHE A 222 1.58 -24.66 -13.40
N ALA A 223 0.95 -25.44 -14.28
CA ALA A 223 -0.29 -26.14 -13.97
C ALA A 223 -0.14 -27.05 -12.74
N TYR A 224 0.97 -27.78 -12.65
CA TYR A 224 1.26 -28.58 -11.47
C TYR A 224 1.55 -27.72 -10.23
N TYR A 225 2.40 -26.70 -10.35
CA TYR A 225 2.80 -25.84 -9.23
C TYR A 225 1.62 -25.07 -8.61
N PHE A 226 0.75 -24.50 -9.45
CA PHE A 226 -0.44 -23.78 -9.00
C PHE A 226 -1.64 -24.70 -8.75
N GLY A 227 -1.58 -25.97 -9.15
CA GLY A 227 -2.71 -26.90 -9.08
C GLY A 227 -3.86 -26.49 -10.01
N ASP A 228 -3.56 -25.85 -11.14
CA ASP A 228 -4.55 -25.30 -12.06
C ASP A 228 -4.39 -25.84 -13.49
N PHE A 229 -5.28 -26.76 -13.86
CA PHE A 229 -5.29 -27.38 -15.18
C PHE A 229 -5.75 -26.45 -16.30
N ASN A 230 -6.43 -25.34 -15.99
CA ASN A 230 -6.87 -24.39 -17.03
C ASN A 230 -5.68 -23.76 -17.76
N ILE A 231 -4.51 -23.69 -17.13
CA ILE A 231 -3.24 -23.23 -17.74
C ILE A 231 -2.88 -24.06 -18.99
N LEU A 232 -3.25 -25.35 -19.03
CA LEU A 232 -3.00 -26.23 -20.17
C LEU A 232 -4.04 -26.09 -21.27
N LEU A 233 -5.26 -25.70 -20.91
CA LEU A 233 -6.42 -25.60 -21.79
C LEU A 233 -6.64 -24.17 -22.31
N ALA A 234 -5.86 -23.20 -21.83
CA ALA A 234 -5.97 -21.82 -22.22
C ALA A 234 -5.43 -21.61 -23.65
N ASP A 235 -6.36 -21.39 -24.59
CA ASP A 235 -6.04 -21.10 -25.98
C ASP A 235 -5.47 -19.68 -26.18
N SER A 236 -5.70 -18.77 -25.22
CA SER A 236 -5.23 -17.38 -25.30
C SER A 236 -3.72 -17.20 -25.11
N PHE A 237 -2.98 -18.24 -24.74
CA PHE A 237 -1.56 -18.11 -24.48
C PHE A 237 -0.75 -18.11 -25.77
N THR A 238 0.09 -17.08 -25.93
CA THR A 238 0.94 -16.88 -27.11
C THR A 238 2.38 -17.33 -26.83
N SER A 239 3.26 -17.17 -27.81
CA SER A 239 4.71 -17.34 -27.61
C SER A 239 5.34 -16.22 -26.76
N GLU A 240 4.60 -15.15 -26.46
CA GLU A 240 5.09 -14.00 -25.67
C GLU A 240 4.54 -13.96 -24.25
N THR A 241 3.63 -14.88 -23.91
CA THR A 241 3.12 -15.11 -22.53
C THR A 241 4.23 -15.64 -21.64
#